data_AF-A0A443RRW7-F1
#
_entry.id   AF-A0A443RRW7-F1
#
_cell.length_a   1.000
_cell.length_b   1.000
_cell.length_c   1.000
_cell.angle_alpha   90.00
_cell.angle_beta   90.00
_cell.angle_gamma   90.00
#
_symmetry.space_group_name_H-M   'P 1'
#
loop_
_entity.id
_entity.type
_entity.pdbx_description
1 polymer ?
#
loop_
_entity_poly.entity_id
_entity_poly.type
_entity_poly.pdbx_seq_one_letter_code
_entity_poly.pdbx_strand_id
1 'polypeptide(L)'
;FCLDLFRVLCKDSTKNEFFSPFSILTALNMTLMGAKNKTEKEMFEGLRYSLGFSNSSEVHTYFKKLLNDCQQSESCTLDVANRVLIHKANNFQVNPEYAKRLLDVYKAEVTEANFNTEKDAVLKTCNEWVNKITKGKIPSILESLEPDARAVLLNAIYFKGTWEKQFEENCTKDEPFYNFGDKNKANNVPIMQKGKTKCCLYS
;
A
#
# COMPACT_ATOMS: atom_id res chain seq x y z
N PHE A 1 14.59 3.57 -0.18
CA PHE A 1 13.68 2.46 -0.54
C PHE A 1 12.80 2.80 -1.74
N CYS A 2 11.92 3.81 -1.67
CA CYS A 2 10.92 4.06 -2.73
C CYS A 2 11.52 4.23 -4.14
N LEU A 3 12.63 4.95 -4.28
CA LEU A 3 13.33 5.10 -5.56
C LEU A 3 13.96 3.79 -6.06
N ASP A 4 14.47 2.96 -5.15
CA ASP A 4 15.02 1.65 -5.50
C ASP A 4 13.90 0.72 -5.98
N LEU A 5 12.77 0.69 -5.27
CA LEU A 5 11.58 -0.06 -5.66
C LEU A 5 11.04 0.42 -7.01
N PHE A 6 10.91 1.73 -7.21
CA PHE A 6 10.48 2.31 -8.49
C PHE A 6 11.37 1.85 -9.64
N ARG A 7 12.70 1.88 -9.47
CA ARG A 7 13.63 1.40 -10.51
C ARG A 7 13.45 -0.07 -10.82
N VAL A 8 13.11 -0.90 -9.84
CA VAL A 8 12.87 -2.34 -10.04
C VAL A 8 11.55 -2.58 -10.76
N LEU A 9 10.46 -1.95 -10.30
CA LEU A 9 9.13 -2.14 -10.89
C LEU A 9 9.03 -1.58 -12.30
N CYS A 10 9.64 -0.41 -12.54
CA CYS A 10 9.57 0.27 -13.83
C CYS A 10 10.66 -0.17 -14.82
N LYS A 11 11.53 -1.11 -14.43
CA LYS A 11 12.60 -1.59 -15.31
C LYS A 11 11.99 -2.23 -16.55
N ASP A 12 12.33 -1.68 -17.72
CA ASP A 12 11.86 -2.14 -19.02
C ASP A 12 10.32 -2.08 -19.20
N SER A 13 9.59 -1.40 -18.30
CA SER A 13 8.14 -1.28 -18.41
C SER A 13 7.74 -0.31 -19.52
N THR A 14 6.75 -0.73 -20.29
CA THR A 14 6.10 0.07 -21.33
C THR A 14 4.65 0.37 -20.97
N LYS A 15 4.27 0.16 -19.70
CA LYS A 15 2.92 0.38 -19.18
C LYS A 15 2.94 1.48 -18.13
N ASN A 16 1.75 1.96 -17.76
CA ASN A 16 1.62 2.85 -16.61
C ASN A 16 1.92 2.07 -15.34
N GLU A 17 2.77 2.63 -14.50
CA GLU A 17 3.13 2.06 -13.21
C GLU A 17 2.55 2.94 -12.10
N PHE A 18 1.76 2.35 -11.22
CA PHE A 18 1.16 3.04 -10.09
C PHE A 18 1.20 2.14 -8.85
N PHE A 19 1.82 2.65 -7.79
CA PHE A 19 1.89 1.96 -6.51
C PHE A 19 2.03 2.98 -5.38
N SER A 20 1.72 2.54 -4.16
CA SER A 20 1.91 3.34 -2.95
C SER A 20 3.12 2.83 -2.17
N PRO A 21 4.27 3.55 -2.21
CA PRO A 21 5.43 3.16 -1.42
C PRO A 21 5.12 3.13 0.09
N PHE A 22 4.25 4.04 0.56
CA PHE A 22 3.81 4.08 1.95
C PHE A 22 3.07 2.82 2.37
N SER A 23 2.12 2.35 1.54
CA SER A 23 1.37 1.10 1.73
C SER A 23 2.31 -0.10 1.87
N ILE A 24 3.26 -0.24 0.94
CA ILE A 24 4.24 -1.33 0.92
C ILE A 24 5.15 -1.28 2.15
N LEU A 25 5.66 -0.10 2.50
CA LEU A 25 6.48 0.08 3.70
C LEU A 25 5.71 -0.25 4.98
N THR A 26 4.45 0.16 5.09
CA THR A 26 3.60 -0.20 6.23
C THR A 26 3.46 -1.71 6.37
N ALA A 27 3.18 -2.44 5.27
CA ALA A 27 3.11 -3.90 5.30
C ALA A 27 4.46 -4.54 5.70
N LEU A 28 5.58 -4.09 5.12
CA LEU A 28 6.91 -4.61 5.47
C LEU A 28 7.30 -4.28 6.91
N ASN A 29 6.84 -3.15 7.44
CA ASN A 29 7.09 -2.78 8.82
C ASN A 29 6.30 -3.62 9.84
N MET A 30 5.13 -4.12 9.46
CA MET A 30 4.41 -5.11 10.26
C MET A 30 5.20 -6.43 10.38
N THR A 31 5.95 -6.80 9.34
CA THR A 31 6.90 -7.93 9.40
C THR A 31 8.13 -7.56 10.22
N LEU A 32 8.71 -6.37 10.03
CA LEU A 32 9.87 -5.89 10.80
C LEU A 32 9.60 -5.89 12.32
N MET A 33 8.37 -5.57 12.73
CA MET A 33 7.96 -5.57 14.14
C MET A 33 8.04 -6.95 14.80
N GLY A 34 7.87 -8.03 14.02
CA GLY A 34 8.01 -9.41 14.47
C GLY A 34 9.40 -10.00 14.21
N ALA A 35 10.22 -9.33 13.39
CA ALA A 35 11.57 -9.79 13.07
C ALA A 35 12.53 -9.60 14.26
N LYS A 36 13.57 -10.44 14.30
CA LYS A 36 14.65 -10.39 15.30
C LYS A 36 16.01 -10.66 14.66
N ASN A 37 17.06 -10.25 15.35
CA ASN A 37 18.45 -10.59 15.04
C ASN A 37 18.80 -10.26 13.58
N LYS A 38 19.27 -11.26 12.82
CA LYS A 38 19.69 -11.10 11.43
C LYS A 38 18.56 -10.61 10.52
N THR A 39 17.36 -11.17 10.65
CA THR A 39 16.20 -10.78 9.84
C THR A 39 15.81 -9.33 10.09
N GLU A 40 15.79 -8.89 11.36
CA GLU A 40 15.52 -7.50 11.70
C GLU A 40 16.57 -6.56 11.08
N LYS A 41 17.86 -6.91 11.19
CA LYS A 41 18.95 -6.13 10.61
C LYS A 41 18.85 -6.01 9.09
N GLU A 42 18.66 -7.13 8.39
CA GLU A 42 18.54 -7.16 6.93
C GLU A 42 17.35 -6.34 6.44
N MET A 43 16.20 -6.45 7.12
CA MET A 43 15.04 -5.63 6.82
C MET A 43 15.30 -4.14 7.08
N PHE A 44 15.89 -3.80 8.23
CA PHE A 44 16.20 -2.41 8.59
C PHE A 44 17.13 -1.75 7.57
N GLU A 45 18.17 -2.45 7.14
CA GLU A 45 19.14 -1.97 6.13
C GLU A 45 18.54 -1.97 4.73
N GLY A 46 17.82 -3.03 4.33
CA GLY A 46 17.21 -3.16 3.00
C GLY A 46 16.12 -2.12 2.74
N LEU A 47 15.34 -1.78 3.77
CA LEU A 47 14.35 -0.70 3.74
C LEU A 47 14.99 0.70 3.82
N ARG A 48 16.33 0.76 3.90
CA ARG A 48 17.14 2.00 3.98
C ARG A 48 16.89 2.83 5.23
N TYR A 49 16.44 2.22 6.33
CA TYR A 49 16.18 2.95 7.57
C TYR A 49 17.43 3.43 8.28
N SER A 50 18.56 2.74 8.09
CA SER A 50 19.86 3.14 8.62
C SER A 50 20.35 4.52 8.15
N LEU A 51 19.73 5.10 7.12
CA LEU A 51 20.05 6.45 6.63
C LEU A 51 19.47 7.56 7.52
N GLY A 52 18.50 7.27 8.39
CA GLY A 52 17.80 8.30 9.17
C GLY A 52 17.24 7.85 10.51
N PHE A 53 17.36 6.58 10.86
CA PHE A 53 16.93 6.02 12.13
C PHE A 53 18.07 5.23 12.78
N SER A 54 18.10 5.23 14.11
CA SER A 54 19.11 4.50 14.86
C SER A 54 18.75 3.03 15.04
N ASN A 55 17.45 2.71 15.04
CA ASN A 55 16.92 1.36 15.28
C ASN A 55 15.46 1.22 14.79
N SER A 56 14.96 -0.02 14.76
CA SER A 56 13.60 -0.36 14.35
C SER A 56 12.50 0.27 15.22
N SER A 57 12.77 0.52 16.50
CA SER A 57 11.80 1.12 17.43
C SER A 57 11.47 2.57 17.06
N GLU A 58 12.48 3.34 16.64
CA GLU A 58 12.28 4.70 16.14
C GLU A 58 11.45 4.72 14.86
N VAL A 59 11.66 3.76 13.96
CA VAL A 59 10.85 3.59 12.74
C VAL A 59 9.38 3.37 13.09
N HIS A 60 9.10 2.44 14.01
CA HIS A 60 7.71 2.15 14.42
C HIS A 60 7.06 3.34 15.11
N THR A 61 7.81 4.09 15.92
CA THR A 61 7.33 5.32 16.57
C THR A 61 6.97 6.39 15.54
N TYR A 62 7.82 6.57 14.53
CA TYR A 62 7.57 7.49 13.42
C TYR A 62 6.33 7.09 12.61
N PHE A 63 6.21 5.81 12.24
CA PHE A 63 5.05 5.31 11.49
C PHE A 63 3.75 5.41 12.27
N LYS A 64 3.78 5.19 13.59
CA LYS A 64 2.61 5.41 14.46
C LYS A 64 2.10 6.85 14.34
N LYS A 65 3.01 7.81 14.45
CA LYS A 65 2.68 9.24 14.32
C LYS A 65 2.13 9.53 12.93
N LEU A 66 2.85 9.11 11.89
CA LEU A 66 2.46 9.35 10.49
C LEU A 66 1.07 8.81 10.17
N LEU A 67 0.75 7.59 10.61
CA LEU A 67 -0.57 6.99 10.40
C LEU A 67 -1.69 7.76 11.12
N ASN A 68 -1.44 8.26 12.34
CA ASN A 68 -2.41 9.09 13.06
C ASN A 68 -2.61 10.44 12.36
N ASP A 69 -1.53 11.08 11.91
CA ASP A 69 -1.58 12.38 11.21
C ASP A 69 -2.35 12.25 9.88
N CYS A 70 -2.17 11.15 9.14
CA CYS A 70 -2.87 10.87 7.89
C CYS A 70 -4.40 10.79 8.04
N GLN A 71 -4.92 10.43 9.22
CA GLN A 71 -6.35 10.28 9.46
C GLN A 71 -7.06 11.60 9.81
N GLN A 72 -6.33 12.71 9.93
CA GLN A 72 -6.86 13.99 10.45
C GLN A 72 -6.97 15.11 9.40
N SER A 73 -6.77 14.83 8.11
CA SER A 73 -6.81 15.87 7.07
C SER A 73 -8.24 16.17 6.60
N GLU A 74 -8.64 17.45 6.61
CA GLU A 74 -9.94 17.90 6.10
C GLU A 74 -9.98 18.01 4.55
N SER A 75 -8.83 18.27 3.91
CA SER A 75 -8.74 18.49 2.46
C SER A 75 -8.45 17.21 1.67
N CYS A 76 -8.19 16.11 2.36
CA CYS A 76 -7.81 14.83 1.79
C CYS A 76 -8.40 13.69 2.61
N THR A 77 -9.10 12.76 1.95
CA THR A 77 -9.45 11.48 2.57
C THR A 77 -8.32 10.48 2.31
N LEU A 78 -7.68 10.02 3.38
CA LEU A 78 -6.70 8.95 3.34
C LEU A 78 -7.11 7.84 4.30
N ASP A 79 -7.80 6.83 3.77
CA ASP A 79 -8.19 5.66 4.55
C ASP A 79 -7.10 4.60 4.40
N VAL A 80 -6.48 4.22 5.51
CA VAL A 80 -5.46 3.17 5.58
C VAL A 80 -6.01 2.05 6.45
N ALA A 81 -6.00 0.82 5.94
CA ALA A 81 -6.32 -0.35 6.75
C ALA A 81 -5.26 -1.43 6.58
N ASN A 82 -4.98 -2.10 7.69
CA ASN A 82 -3.96 -3.13 7.79
C ASN A 82 -4.57 -4.38 8.42
N ARG A 83 -4.16 -5.55 7.95
CA ARG A 83 -4.53 -6.82 8.54
C ARG A 83 -3.43 -7.84 8.34
N VAL A 84 -3.19 -8.66 9.35
CA VAL A 84 -2.29 -9.80 9.28
C VAL A 84 -3.10 -11.06 9.52
N LEU A 85 -3.04 -11.99 8.59
CA LEU A 85 -3.61 -13.33 8.76
C LEU A 85 -2.46 -14.32 8.98
N ILE A 86 -2.60 -15.18 9.97
CA ILE A 86 -1.58 -16.17 10.32
C ILE A 86 -2.17 -17.56 10.21
N HIS A 87 -1.42 -18.44 9.55
CA HIS A 87 -1.80 -19.83 9.36
C HIS A 87 -1.84 -20.56 10.70
N LYS A 88 -3.02 -21.01 11.10
CA LYS A 88 -3.21 -21.81 12.30
C LYS A 88 -2.87 -23.28 12.03
N ALA A 89 -1.62 -23.66 12.29
CA ALA A 89 -1.18 -25.06 12.30
C ALA A 89 -0.32 -25.39 13.52
N ASN A 90 -0.38 -26.65 13.94
CA ASN A 90 0.59 -27.32 14.80
C ASN A 90 1.07 -26.50 16.02
N ASN A 91 0.18 -26.24 16.99
CA ASN A 91 0.50 -25.51 18.23
C ASN A 91 1.20 -24.15 18.04
N PHE A 92 1.21 -23.60 16.83
CA PHE A 92 1.70 -22.26 16.60
C PHE A 92 0.74 -21.28 17.27
N GLN A 93 1.29 -20.41 18.11
CA GLN A 93 0.54 -19.35 18.79
C GLN A 93 1.17 -18.02 18.43
N VAL A 94 0.35 -17.09 17.97
CA VAL A 94 0.78 -15.72 17.74
C VAL A 94 1.23 -15.10 19.07
N ASN A 95 2.42 -14.48 19.07
CA ASN A 95 2.89 -13.75 20.23
C ASN A 95 1.89 -12.61 20.57
N PRO A 96 1.28 -12.58 21.75
CA PRO A 96 0.29 -11.56 22.11
C PRO A 96 0.85 -10.13 22.09
N GLU A 97 2.14 -9.96 22.42
CA GLU A 97 2.80 -8.66 22.37
C GLU A 97 2.94 -8.17 20.92
N TYR A 98 3.26 -9.07 19.98
CA TYR A 98 3.32 -8.73 18.55
C TYR A 98 1.96 -8.23 18.06
N ALA A 99 0.89 -8.97 18.33
CA ALA A 99 -0.47 -8.57 17.95
C ALA A 99 -0.88 -7.23 18.59
N LYS A 100 -0.56 -7.03 19.87
CA LYS A 100 -0.83 -5.76 20.57
C LYS A 100 -0.10 -4.58 19.94
N ARG A 101 1.19 -4.75 19.60
CA ARG A 101 1.99 -3.68 18.99
C ARG A 101 1.53 -3.35 17.58
N LEU A 102 1.15 -4.36 16.80
CA LEU A 102 0.55 -4.16 15.47
C LEU A 102 -0.75 -3.35 15.52
N LEU A 103 -1.63 -3.68 16.47
CA LEU A 103 -2.88 -2.95 16.67
C LEU A 103 -2.60 -1.49 17.09
N ASP A 104 -1.66 -1.27 18.01
CA ASP A 104 -1.35 0.06 18.52
C ASP A 104 -0.70 0.98 17.46
N VAL A 105 0.33 0.46 16.76
CA VAL A 105 1.16 1.22 15.82
C VAL A 105 0.53 1.31 14.43
N TYR A 106 0.07 0.19 13.88
CA TYR A 106 -0.39 0.09 12.49
C TYR A 106 -1.90 0.02 12.35
N LYS A 107 -2.65 0.01 13.46
CA LYS A 107 -4.10 -0.24 13.46
C LYS A 107 -4.42 -1.56 12.75
N ALA A 108 -3.50 -2.52 12.87
CA ALA A 108 -3.58 -3.79 12.18
C ALA A 108 -4.12 -4.87 13.12
N GLU A 109 -5.21 -5.50 12.71
CA GLU A 109 -5.71 -6.70 13.39
C GLU A 109 -4.90 -7.92 12.97
N VAL A 110 -4.61 -8.79 13.93
CA VAL A 110 -4.02 -10.10 13.68
C VAL A 110 -5.10 -11.17 13.88
N THR A 111 -5.37 -11.94 12.83
CA THR A 111 -6.34 -13.04 12.89
C THR A 111 -5.70 -14.34 12.48
N GLU A 112 -6.14 -15.43 13.10
CA GLU A 112 -5.65 -16.78 12.80
C GLU A 112 -6.70 -17.55 11.98
N ALA A 113 -6.27 -18.29 10.96
CA ALA A 113 -7.12 -19.21 10.21
C ALA A 113 -6.28 -20.38 9.67
N ASN A 114 -6.85 -21.57 9.58
CA ASN A 114 -6.16 -22.70 8.97
C ASN A 114 -6.26 -22.59 7.44
N PHE A 115 -5.21 -22.10 6.79
CA PHE A 115 -5.20 -21.90 5.33
C PHE A 115 -5.36 -23.19 4.51
N ASN A 116 -5.21 -24.37 5.10
CA ASN A 116 -5.42 -25.64 4.41
C ASN A 116 -6.90 -26.03 4.37
N THR A 117 -7.61 -25.81 5.47
CA THR A 117 -9.02 -26.22 5.61
C THR A 117 -10.00 -25.07 5.41
N GLU A 118 -9.56 -23.82 5.52
CA GLU A 118 -10.39 -22.61 5.48
C GLU A 118 -10.00 -21.67 4.32
N LYS A 119 -9.27 -22.17 3.30
CA LYS A 119 -8.73 -21.38 2.18
C LYS A 119 -9.76 -20.44 1.54
N ASP A 120 -10.90 -20.98 1.13
CA ASP A 120 -11.93 -20.20 0.43
C ASP A 120 -12.57 -19.14 1.34
N ALA A 121 -12.77 -19.47 2.61
CA ALA A 121 -13.29 -18.53 3.60
C ALA A 121 -12.30 -17.38 3.85
N VAL A 122 -10.99 -17.68 3.89
CA VAL A 122 -9.94 -16.67 4.00
C VAL A 122 -9.93 -15.75 2.77
N LEU A 123 -9.89 -16.32 1.56
CA LEU A 123 -9.91 -15.53 0.32
C LEU A 123 -11.11 -14.59 0.27
N LYS A 124 -12.31 -15.13 0.53
CA LYS A 124 -13.56 -14.36 0.55
C LYS A 124 -13.50 -13.22 1.57
N THR A 125 -13.15 -13.53 2.82
CA THR A 125 -13.14 -12.54 3.92
C THR A 125 -12.12 -11.43 3.67
N CYS A 126 -10.94 -11.77 3.13
CA CYS A 126 -9.91 -10.80 2.78
C CYS A 126 -10.36 -9.85 1.68
N ASN A 127 -10.96 -10.38 0.61
CA ASN A 127 -11.43 -9.58 -0.52
C ASN A 127 -12.64 -8.71 -0.14
N GLU A 128 -13.60 -9.23 0.63
CA GLU A 128 -14.72 -8.45 1.17
C GLU A 128 -14.24 -7.30 2.07
N TRP A 129 -13.24 -7.58 2.91
CA TRP A 129 -12.64 -6.57 3.78
C TRP A 129 -11.95 -5.46 2.99
N VAL A 130 -11.08 -5.80 2.01
CA VAL A 130 -10.41 -4.79 1.17
C VAL A 130 -11.41 -4.00 0.33
N ASN A 131 -12.40 -4.68 -0.27
CA ASN A 131 -13.42 -4.03 -1.09
C ASN A 131 -14.21 -2.98 -0.28
N LYS A 132 -14.55 -3.30 0.98
CA LYS A 132 -15.23 -2.38 1.89
C LYS A 132 -14.35 -1.18 2.25
N ILE A 133 -13.11 -1.39 2.68
CA ILE A 133 -12.19 -0.32 3.07
C ILE A 133 -11.90 0.62 1.89
N THR A 134 -11.73 0.05 0.69
CA THR A 134 -11.39 0.81 -0.51
C THR A 134 -12.60 1.38 -1.24
N LYS A 135 -13.80 1.31 -0.63
CA LYS A 135 -15.06 1.83 -1.18
C LYS A 135 -15.33 1.31 -2.60
N GLY A 136 -15.09 0.03 -2.83
CA GLY A 136 -15.31 -0.59 -4.13
C GLY A 136 -14.15 -0.50 -5.11
N LYS A 137 -13.05 0.19 -4.78
CA LYS A 137 -11.96 0.46 -5.73
C LYS A 137 -10.98 -0.69 -5.90
N ILE A 138 -10.83 -1.52 -4.88
CA ILE A 138 -10.05 -2.76 -4.95
C ILE A 138 -10.99 -3.92 -4.60
N PRO A 139 -11.69 -4.50 -5.59
CA PRO A 139 -12.70 -5.53 -5.34
C PRO A 139 -12.09 -6.87 -4.91
N SER A 140 -10.84 -7.14 -5.32
CA SER A 140 -10.09 -8.33 -4.94
C SER A 140 -8.62 -7.95 -4.80
N ILE A 141 -7.97 -8.43 -3.73
CA ILE A 141 -6.53 -8.28 -3.48
C ILE A 141 -5.80 -9.62 -3.48
N LEU A 142 -6.53 -10.71 -3.25
CA LEU A 142 -5.97 -12.04 -3.06
C LEU A 142 -6.76 -13.04 -3.90
N GLU A 143 -6.14 -13.55 -4.96
CA GLU A 143 -6.76 -14.52 -5.88
C GLU A 143 -6.54 -15.97 -5.42
N SER A 144 -5.42 -16.23 -4.77
CA SER A 144 -5.03 -17.55 -4.30
C SER A 144 -4.21 -17.45 -3.01
N LEU A 145 -4.07 -18.58 -2.33
CA LEU A 145 -3.13 -18.76 -1.23
C LEU A 145 -2.14 -19.85 -1.63
N GLU A 146 -0.86 -19.53 -1.49
CA GLU A 146 0.21 -20.51 -1.69
C GLU A 146 0.07 -21.66 -0.69
N PRO A 147 0.31 -22.92 -1.09
CA PRO A 147 0.12 -24.08 -0.23
C PRO A 147 0.94 -24.06 1.07
N ASP A 148 2.09 -23.38 1.07
CA ASP A 148 2.99 -23.27 2.22
C ASP A 148 2.89 -21.92 2.94
N ALA A 149 1.92 -21.07 2.56
CA ALA A 149 1.71 -19.76 3.16
C ALA A 149 1.53 -19.87 4.68
N ARG A 150 2.37 -19.14 5.44
CA ARG A 150 2.30 -19.08 6.91
C ARG A 150 1.70 -17.79 7.44
N ALA A 151 1.80 -16.71 6.67
CA ALA A 151 1.18 -15.43 6.98
C ALA A 151 0.85 -14.69 5.70
N VAL A 152 -0.21 -13.87 5.76
CA VAL A 152 -0.58 -12.91 4.72
C VAL A 152 -0.68 -11.55 5.37
N LEU A 153 0.08 -10.59 4.86
CA LEU A 153 0.05 -9.21 5.30
C LEU A 153 -0.68 -8.38 4.27
N LEU A 154 -1.82 -7.81 4.66
CA LEU A 154 -2.65 -6.99 3.81
C LEU A 154 -2.52 -5.53 4.25
N ASN A 155 -2.21 -4.66 3.29
CA ASN A 155 -2.39 -3.23 3.42
C ASN A 155 -3.31 -2.76 2.29
N ALA A 156 -4.33 -2.00 2.64
CA ALA A 156 -5.21 -1.34 1.69
C ALA A 156 -5.20 0.17 1.97
N ILE A 157 -5.07 0.95 0.89
CA ILE A 157 -5.04 2.41 0.95
C ILE A 157 -6.07 2.98 -0.02
N TYR A 158 -6.90 3.89 0.46
CA TYR A 158 -7.79 4.71 -0.36
C TYR A 158 -7.40 6.16 -0.19
N PHE A 159 -7.05 6.80 -1.30
CA PHE A 159 -6.69 8.21 -1.35
C PHE A 159 -7.67 8.97 -2.21
N LYS A 160 -8.23 10.05 -1.67
CA LYS A 160 -9.03 11.03 -2.39
C LYS A 160 -8.62 12.42 -1.95
N GLY A 161 -7.75 13.05 -2.73
CA GLY A 161 -7.35 14.44 -2.55
C GLY A 161 -8.26 15.39 -3.33
N THR A 162 -8.40 16.61 -2.82
CA THR A 162 -8.95 17.74 -3.57
C THR A 162 -7.81 18.67 -3.96
N TRP A 163 -7.72 19.05 -5.23
CA TRP A 163 -6.73 20.03 -5.66
C TRP A 163 -6.94 21.36 -4.90
N GLU A 164 -5.87 21.92 -4.34
CA GLU A 164 -5.92 23.27 -3.73
C GLU A 164 -6.35 24.32 -4.77
N LYS A 165 -5.88 24.18 -6.01
CA LYS A 165 -6.30 24.99 -7.17
C LYS A 165 -6.94 24.07 -8.21
N GLN A 166 -8.24 23.82 -8.07
CA GLN A 166 -8.99 22.97 -9.00
C GLN A 166 -8.99 23.50 -10.43
N PHE A 167 -9.04 22.55 -11.37
CA PHE A 167 -9.27 22.81 -12.79
C PHE A 167 -10.77 23.03 -13.05
N GLU A 168 -11.10 23.90 -13.99
CA GLU A 168 -12.48 24.11 -14.40
C GLU A 168 -12.88 22.98 -15.37
N GLU A 169 -13.97 22.26 -15.06
CA GLU A 169 -14.38 21.08 -15.85
C GLU A 169 -14.62 21.42 -17.33
N ASN A 170 -15.25 22.57 -17.59
CA ASN A 170 -15.52 23.08 -18.94
C ASN A 170 -14.26 23.46 -19.75
N CYS A 171 -13.11 23.56 -19.09
CA CYS A 171 -11.82 23.81 -19.73
C CYS A 171 -11.09 22.51 -20.08
N THR A 172 -11.61 21.35 -19.69
CA THR A 172 -11.07 20.05 -20.07
C THR A 172 -11.41 19.74 -21.52
N LYS A 173 -10.39 19.42 -22.32
CA LYS A 173 -10.55 19.13 -23.75
C LYS A 173 -9.70 17.93 -24.15
N ASP A 174 -10.20 17.17 -25.10
CA ASP A 174 -9.42 16.10 -25.72
C ASP A 174 -8.27 16.71 -26.51
N GLU A 175 -7.05 16.31 -26.17
CA GLU A 175 -5.83 16.73 -26.83
C GLU A 175 -4.88 15.53 -27.00
N PRO A 176 -3.97 15.57 -27.99
CA PRO A 176 -3.04 14.46 -28.24
C PRO A 176 -2.00 14.33 -27.12
N PHE A 177 -1.89 13.12 -26.56
CA PHE A 177 -0.82 12.69 -25.67
C PHE A 177 0.13 11.74 -26.41
N TYR A 178 1.41 12.09 -26.48
CA TYR A 178 2.43 11.37 -27.22
C TYR A 178 3.11 10.32 -26.34
N ASN A 179 2.66 9.07 -26.42
CA ASN A 179 3.25 7.98 -25.65
C ASN A 179 4.74 7.83 -25.98
N PHE A 180 5.59 7.79 -24.95
CA PHE A 180 7.06 7.74 -25.10
C PHE A 180 7.64 8.90 -25.93
N GLY A 181 6.91 10.01 -26.07
CA GLY A 181 7.30 11.14 -26.92
C GLY A 181 7.17 10.88 -28.42
N ASP A 182 6.58 9.76 -28.84
CA ASP A 182 6.39 9.40 -30.25
C ASP A 182 5.11 10.03 -30.80
N LYS A 183 5.27 10.94 -31.78
CA LYS A 183 4.15 11.61 -32.45
C LYS A 183 3.24 10.64 -33.21
N ASN A 184 3.77 9.49 -33.63
CA ASN A 184 3.00 8.47 -34.34
C ASN A 184 2.19 7.56 -33.39
N LYS A 185 2.41 7.67 -32.07
CA LYS A 185 1.69 6.93 -31.02
C LYS A 185 0.81 7.85 -30.16
N ALA A 186 0.30 8.91 -30.78
CA ALA A 186 -0.57 9.86 -30.11
C ALA A 186 -1.93 9.23 -29.82
N ASN A 187 -2.38 9.35 -28.57
CA ASN A 187 -3.76 9.06 -28.17
C ASN A 187 -4.42 10.35 -27.68
N ASN A 188 -5.66 10.62 -28.10
CA ASN A 188 -6.41 11.73 -27.53
C ASN A 188 -6.83 11.37 -26.10
N VAL A 189 -6.57 12.29 -25.17
CA VAL A 189 -6.95 12.15 -23.75
C VAL A 189 -7.54 13.47 -23.24
N PRO A 190 -8.41 13.42 -22.23
CA PRO A 190 -8.91 14.62 -21.58
C PRO A 190 -7.77 15.35 -20.85
N ILE A 191 -7.36 16.50 -21.38
CA ILE A 191 -6.37 17.39 -20.78
C ILE A 191 -7.10 18.50 -20.01
N MET A 192 -6.94 18.50 -18.69
CA MET A 192 -7.45 19.54 -17.79
C MET A 192 -6.60 20.81 -17.93
N GLN A 193 -7.23 21.99 -17.88
CA GLN A 193 -6.55 23.27 -18.14
C GLN A 193 -6.91 24.35 -17.12
N LYS A 194 -5.91 25.12 -16.69
CA LYS A 194 -6.07 26.30 -15.85
C LYS A 194 -5.00 27.33 -16.20
N GLY A 195 -5.38 28.40 -16.89
CA GLY A 195 -4.42 29.35 -17.46
C GLY A 195 -3.46 28.66 -18.43
N LYS A 196 -2.14 28.74 -18.18
CA LYS A 196 -1.11 28.04 -18.98
C LYS A 196 -0.82 26.61 -18.50
N THR A 197 -1.40 26.20 -17.38
CA THR A 197 -1.16 24.88 -16.79
C THR A 197 -2.06 23.85 -17.46
N LYS A 198 -1.46 22.76 -17.92
CA LYS A 198 -2.14 21.58 -18.45
C LYS A 198 -1.80 20.37 -17.61
N CYS A 199 -2.77 19.49 -17.39
CA CYS A 199 -2.58 18.25 -16.65
C CYS A 199 -3.50 17.16 -17.22
N CYS A 200 -2.99 15.94 -17.33
CA CYS A 200 -3.81 14.72 -17.48
C CYS A 200 -3.46 13.76 -16.36
N LEU A 201 -4.46 13.03 -15.88
CA LEU A 201 -4.27 11.84 -15.06
C LEU A 201 -4.63 10.65 -15.93
N TYR A 202 -3.64 9.77 -16.16
CA TYR A 202 -3.86 8.50 -16.83
C TYR A 202 -4.14 7.46 -15.75
N SER A 203 -5.31 6.82 -15.78
CA SER A 203 -5.62 5.63 -14.98
C SER A 203 -5.72 4.42 -15.88
#